data_AF-A0A1J5TES6-F1
#
_entry.id   AF-A0A1J5TES6-F1
#
_cell.length_a   1.000
_cell.length_b   1.000
_cell.length_c   1.000
_cell.angle_alpha   90.00
_cell.angle_beta   90.00
_cell.angle_gamma   90.00
#
_symmetry.space_group_name_H-M   'P 1'
#
loop_
_entity.id
_entity.type
_entity.pdbx_description
1 polymer ?
#
loop_
_entity_poly.entity_id
_entity_poly.type
_entity_poly.pdbx_seq_one_letter_code
_entity_poly.pdbx_strand_id
1 'polypeptide(L)'
;MRRLATLTAFVMAGVAFAAPSAEGGASAGRDPASRVILLANRNNPESVELARYYAARRGIPPANLYTYPMSSDETISWPEFASSIWNPLMEDLVHAGWIDAIPMDVEDSAGRRDYSVNGDRIAYLVIFRGVPLRVADDPAIRDTPFPLSIAKQSAFQTDCCSVDSELTLLSRTLHPIVSFVPNPLFHNVGRTGLGDNRVVKVCRIDGPSLSDAEHLIDDGIEVERRGLIGRAYVDNDGPYAAGNAWFDKTAEELRRLGFDLDVDRKPTTLPITARFDAPALYFGWYAGDVDGPFLLPGAQLARGAIAYHLHSFSASTLRDPGRGWCGPLVARGAAATLGNVYEPLLLLTQRPDFFLEALERNWTLGDAAYYATPALSWQEVVIGDPLYRPFERSLDEQWTDRAALGARRAGYVVLREMNLLDVSGRHRDAIRMGESELAVRPSLALAYGLAQRLASAGDAAGARRVLSFVKSAPLTRAQDWAVVRDCARLLEGNGGADSAVVLYGRLLGLHDLPAVEKSSLLAEAVKAADAAGAHDEAESWKRDLARLQPAG
;
A
#
# COMPACT_ATOMS: atom_id res chain seq x y z
N MET A 1 55.06 -11.72 69.99
CA MET A 1 53.99 -12.41 70.74
C MET A 1 52.66 -11.74 70.40
N ARG A 2 51.86 -12.37 69.53
CA ARG A 2 50.49 -11.92 69.17
C ARG A 2 49.48 -12.63 70.07
N ARG A 3 48.43 -11.92 70.50
CA ARG A 3 47.24 -12.50 71.12
C ARG A 3 45.98 -12.18 70.30
N LEU A 4 45.12 -13.20 70.29
CA LEU A 4 43.75 -13.33 69.80
C LEU A 4 42.81 -12.19 70.22
N ALA A 5 41.75 -11.96 69.42
CA ALA A 5 40.35 -12.07 69.87
C ALA A 5 39.36 -11.87 68.70
N THR A 6 38.66 -12.98 68.37
CA THR A 6 37.21 -13.15 68.03
C THR A 6 36.54 -12.30 66.92
N LEU A 7 35.57 -12.77 66.11
CA LEU A 7 34.39 -13.59 66.43
C LEU A 7 33.69 -14.12 65.13
N THR A 8 33.27 -15.39 65.17
CA THR A 8 32.16 -16.10 64.47
C THR A 8 31.95 -16.01 62.94
N ALA A 9 32.19 -17.14 62.26
CA ALA A 9 31.67 -17.49 60.94
C ALA A 9 30.54 -18.54 61.07
N PHE A 10 29.44 -18.36 60.34
CA PHE A 10 28.34 -19.32 60.23
C PHE A 10 28.38 -20.00 58.86
N VAL A 11 28.11 -21.31 58.85
CA VAL A 11 28.17 -22.23 57.70
C VAL A 11 26.98 -22.00 56.76
N MET A 12 27.25 -21.77 55.47
CA MET A 12 26.27 -21.91 54.38
C MET A 12 26.53 -23.24 53.65
N ALA A 13 25.51 -24.10 53.63
CA ALA A 13 25.50 -25.33 52.85
C ALA A 13 25.46 -25.01 51.34
N GLY A 14 26.33 -25.66 50.58
CA GLY A 14 26.47 -25.46 49.13
C GLY A 14 25.28 -26.03 48.35
N VAL A 15 24.72 -25.21 47.47
CA VAL A 15 23.87 -25.63 46.36
C VAL A 15 24.72 -25.57 45.10
N ALA A 16 24.89 -26.71 44.43
CA ALA A 16 25.52 -26.79 43.12
C ALA A 16 24.63 -26.07 42.08
N PHE A 17 25.20 -25.10 41.36
CA PHE A 17 24.56 -24.50 40.19
C PHE A 17 24.50 -25.53 39.06
N ALA A 18 23.34 -26.14 38.86
CA ALA A 18 22.98 -26.72 37.57
C ALA A 18 22.56 -25.56 36.64
N ALA A 19 23.31 -25.35 35.57
CA ALA A 19 22.89 -24.45 34.50
C ALA A 19 21.57 -24.95 33.91
N PRO A 20 20.52 -24.12 33.78
CA PRO A 20 19.30 -24.56 33.13
C PRO A 20 19.58 -24.81 31.66
N SER A 21 19.45 -26.07 31.26
CA SER A 21 19.27 -26.48 29.88
C SER A 21 18.13 -25.68 29.28
N ALA A 22 18.41 -24.92 28.23
CA ALA A 22 17.42 -24.19 27.46
C ALA A 22 16.57 -25.19 26.66
N GLU A 23 15.63 -25.84 27.33
CA GLU A 23 14.54 -26.55 26.67
C GLU A 23 13.44 -25.56 26.30
N GLY A 24 13.33 -25.29 25.00
CA GLY A 24 12.08 -25.08 24.27
C GLY A 24 10.99 -24.23 24.94
N GLY A 25 11.24 -22.94 25.13
CA GLY A 25 10.20 -21.94 25.43
C GLY A 25 9.43 -21.49 24.19
N ALA A 26 8.80 -22.42 23.45
CA ALA A 26 7.84 -22.12 22.41
C ALA A 26 6.43 -22.46 22.92
N SER A 27 5.81 -21.56 23.68
CA SER A 27 4.34 -21.44 23.79
C SER A 27 3.91 -20.27 24.69
N ALA A 28 3.91 -19.07 24.12
CA ALA A 28 2.99 -18.00 24.51
C ALA A 28 2.66 -17.09 23.31
N GLY A 29 2.64 -17.66 22.10
CA GLY A 29 2.10 -17.01 20.90
C GLY A 29 0.64 -17.42 20.74
N ARG A 30 -0.29 -16.59 21.20
CA ARG A 30 -1.69 -16.70 20.74
C ARG A 30 -1.72 -16.19 19.30
N ASP A 31 -2.15 -17.04 18.39
CA ASP A 31 -2.42 -16.73 16.99
C ASP A 31 -3.12 -15.37 16.85
N PRO A 32 -2.53 -14.36 16.17
CA PRO A 32 -3.15 -13.05 15.94
C PRO A 32 -4.57 -13.15 15.38
N ALA A 33 -4.87 -14.18 14.57
CA ALA A 33 -6.19 -14.40 13.99
C ALA A 33 -7.27 -14.62 15.06
N SER A 34 -6.92 -15.23 16.19
CA SER A 34 -7.84 -15.43 17.32
C SER A 34 -8.29 -14.12 17.99
N ARG A 35 -7.63 -13.00 17.67
CA ARG A 35 -7.92 -11.65 18.19
C ARG A 35 -8.47 -10.71 17.13
N VAL A 36 -8.88 -11.23 15.98
CA VAL A 36 -9.52 -10.45 14.90
C VAL A 36 -11.03 -10.61 15.00
N ILE A 37 -11.73 -9.49 15.04
CA ILE A 37 -13.20 -9.42 14.97
C ILE A 37 -13.61 -9.08 13.54
N LEU A 38 -14.70 -9.69 13.07
CA LEU A 38 -15.24 -9.47 11.73
C LEU A 38 -16.62 -8.83 11.83
N LEU A 39 -16.87 -7.75 11.08
CA LEU A 39 -18.15 -7.05 11.04
C LEU A 39 -18.68 -6.97 9.61
N ALA A 40 -19.82 -7.61 9.37
CA ALA A 40 -20.47 -7.62 8.06
C ALA A 40 -21.89 -7.07 8.09
N ASN A 41 -22.32 -6.47 6.99
CA ASN A 41 -23.70 -6.01 6.83
C ASN A 41 -24.61 -7.20 6.47
N ARG A 42 -25.52 -7.55 7.38
CA ARG A 42 -26.46 -8.67 7.21
C ARG A 42 -27.43 -8.46 6.04
N ASN A 43 -27.72 -7.22 5.67
CA ASN A 43 -28.57 -6.88 4.53
C ASN A 43 -27.86 -7.05 3.17
N ASN A 44 -26.55 -7.29 3.18
CA ASN A 44 -25.75 -7.54 1.98
C ASN A 44 -25.15 -8.97 2.04
N PRO A 45 -25.69 -9.93 1.27
CA PRO A 45 -25.17 -11.30 1.25
C PRO A 45 -23.69 -11.42 0.91
N GLU A 46 -23.18 -10.61 -0.02
CA GLU A 46 -21.76 -10.60 -0.40
C GLU A 46 -20.87 -10.14 0.75
N SER A 47 -21.36 -9.26 1.63
CA SER A 47 -20.65 -8.83 2.84
C SER A 47 -20.36 -10.02 3.77
N VAL A 48 -21.40 -10.83 4.03
CA VAL A 48 -21.33 -11.97 4.93
C VAL A 48 -20.53 -13.11 4.31
N GLU A 49 -20.67 -13.32 3.00
CA GLU A 49 -19.86 -14.27 2.24
C GLU A 49 -18.38 -13.93 2.32
N LEU A 50 -18.00 -12.69 2.02
CA LEU A 50 -16.62 -12.22 2.06
C LEU A 50 -16.02 -12.32 3.47
N ALA A 51 -16.80 -12.02 4.51
CA ALA A 51 -16.35 -12.15 5.89
C ALA A 51 -16.05 -13.62 6.27
N ARG A 52 -16.90 -14.56 5.85
CA ARG A 52 -16.67 -15.99 6.05
C ARG A 52 -15.48 -16.49 5.23
N TYR A 53 -15.34 -16.00 4.01
CA TYR A 53 -14.22 -16.31 3.14
C TYR A 53 -12.90 -15.89 3.80
N TYR A 54 -12.80 -14.63 4.24
CA TYR A 54 -11.64 -14.14 4.98
C TYR A 54 -11.35 -14.96 6.24
N ALA A 55 -12.40 -15.27 7.01
CA ALA A 55 -12.25 -16.08 8.21
C ALA A 55 -11.62 -17.45 7.92
N ALA A 56 -12.10 -18.13 6.88
CA ALA A 56 -11.56 -19.42 6.45
C ALA A 56 -10.09 -19.31 5.97
N ARG A 57 -9.77 -18.26 5.21
CA ARG A 57 -8.43 -18.05 4.64
C ARG A 57 -7.37 -17.73 5.70
N ARG A 58 -7.73 -16.99 6.75
CA ARG A 58 -6.84 -16.58 7.86
C ARG A 58 -6.97 -17.44 9.11
N GLY A 59 -7.85 -18.44 9.13
CA GLY A 59 -8.08 -19.28 10.31
C GLY A 59 -8.76 -18.54 11.47
N ILE A 60 -9.49 -17.46 11.19
CA ILE A 60 -10.20 -16.68 12.21
C ILE A 60 -11.42 -17.48 12.67
N PRO A 61 -11.64 -17.64 13.99
CA PRO A 61 -12.79 -18.37 14.49
C PRO A 61 -14.12 -17.82 13.95
N PRO A 62 -15.05 -18.67 13.47
CA PRO A 62 -16.36 -18.21 13.00
C PRO A 62 -17.18 -17.45 14.05
N ALA A 63 -16.92 -17.71 15.34
CA ALA A 63 -17.54 -17.00 16.46
C ALA A 63 -17.11 -15.53 16.57
N ASN A 64 -16.07 -15.12 15.85
CA ASN A 64 -15.61 -13.72 15.81
C ASN A 64 -16.37 -12.89 14.76
N LEU A 65 -17.33 -13.48 14.03
CA LEU A 65 -18.15 -12.79 13.03
C LEU A 65 -19.43 -12.24 13.64
N TYR A 66 -19.55 -10.91 13.64
CA TYR A 66 -20.74 -10.17 14.01
C TYR A 66 -21.40 -9.63 12.75
N THR A 67 -22.73 -9.75 12.70
CA THR A 67 -23.52 -9.24 11.58
C THR A 67 -24.71 -8.47 12.09
N TYR A 68 -24.97 -7.29 11.53
CA TYR A 68 -26.14 -6.48 11.87
C TYR A 68 -26.82 -5.98 10.59
N PRO A 69 -28.14 -5.72 10.60
CA PRO A 69 -28.78 -5.04 9.50
C PRO A 69 -28.27 -3.60 9.44
N MET A 70 -27.68 -3.19 8.32
CA MET A 70 -27.20 -1.82 8.09
C MET A 70 -27.72 -1.30 6.74
N SER A 71 -27.65 0.01 6.53
CA SER A 71 -27.96 0.61 5.23
C SER A 71 -27.07 0.05 4.11
N SER A 72 -27.61 0.05 2.88
CA SER A 72 -26.84 -0.19 1.66
C SER A 72 -26.06 1.05 1.19
N ASP A 73 -26.36 2.22 1.74
CA ASP A 73 -25.74 3.48 1.37
C ASP A 73 -24.34 3.61 1.99
N GLU A 74 -23.42 4.26 1.26
CA GLU A 74 -22.08 4.53 1.79
C GLU A 74 -22.07 5.62 2.87
N THR A 75 -23.12 6.44 2.95
CA THR A 75 -23.23 7.55 3.91
C THR A 75 -24.46 7.34 4.79
N ILE A 76 -24.29 7.40 6.11
CA ILE A 76 -25.37 7.27 7.10
C ILE A 76 -25.37 8.46 8.08
N SER A 77 -26.44 8.62 8.84
CA SER A 77 -26.54 9.63 9.91
C SER A 77 -25.90 9.13 11.22
N TRP A 78 -25.58 10.06 12.13
CA TRP A 78 -25.08 9.72 13.48
C TRP A 78 -26.03 8.82 14.29
N PRO A 79 -27.34 9.12 14.40
CA PRO A 79 -28.28 8.23 15.10
C PRO A 79 -28.38 6.82 14.47
N GLU A 80 -28.31 6.75 13.14
CA GLU A 80 -28.30 5.47 12.43
C GLU A 80 -27.01 4.68 12.69
N PHE A 81 -25.84 5.33 12.64
CA PHE A 81 -24.57 4.73 13.02
C PHE A 81 -24.60 4.19 14.45
N ALA A 82 -25.08 5.00 15.40
CA ALA A 82 -25.18 4.63 16.80
C ALA A 82 -26.06 3.40 17.01
N SER A 83 -27.27 3.42 16.45
CA SER A 83 -28.28 2.38 16.67
C SER A 83 -28.05 1.09 15.86
N SER A 84 -27.51 1.17 14.65
CA SER A 84 -27.34 0.02 13.76
C SER A 84 -25.96 -0.63 13.81
N ILE A 85 -24.92 0.10 14.28
CA ILE A 85 -23.54 -0.38 14.30
C ILE A 85 -22.92 -0.28 15.69
N TRP A 86 -22.77 0.93 16.24
CA TRP A 86 -21.97 1.17 17.45
C TRP A 86 -22.53 0.45 18.67
N ASN A 87 -23.78 0.72 19.04
CA ASN A 87 -24.41 0.18 20.24
C ASN A 87 -24.51 -1.35 20.23
N PRO A 88 -25.05 -2.01 19.17
CA PRO A 88 -25.15 -3.46 19.15
C PRO A 88 -23.77 -4.13 19.14
N LEU A 89 -22.78 -3.57 18.43
CA LEU A 89 -21.42 -4.10 18.46
C LEU A 89 -20.79 -3.97 19.84
N MET A 90 -20.87 -2.80 20.48
CA MET A 90 -20.33 -2.59 21.83
C MET A 90 -20.95 -3.56 22.84
N GLU A 91 -22.27 -3.72 22.82
CA GLU A 91 -22.99 -4.63 23.72
C GLU A 91 -22.51 -6.08 23.55
N ASP A 92 -22.41 -6.56 22.31
CA ASP A 92 -21.94 -7.91 22.00
C ASP A 92 -20.45 -8.12 22.36
N LEU A 93 -19.61 -7.12 22.13
CA LEU A 93 -18.18 -7.18 22.46
C LEU A 93 -17.92 -7.20 23.96
N VAL A 94 -18.70 -6.44 24.74
CA VAL A 94 -18.65 -6.48 26.21
C VAL A 94 -19.19 -7.82 26.71
N HIS A 95 -20.34 -8.27 26.20
CA HIS A 95 -20.93 -9.55 26.60
C HIS A 95 -20.01 -10.74 26.35
N ALA A 96 -19.31 -10.76 25.20
CA ALA A 96 -18.35 -11.81 24.84
C ALA A 96 -16.94 -11.61 25.46
N GLY A 97 -16.76 -10.61 26.32
CA GLY A 97 -15.49 -10.33 27.00
C GLY A 97 -14.34 -9.98 26.05
N TRP A 98 -14.64 -9.36 24.91
CA TRP A 98 -13.64 -8.73 24.05
C TRP A 98 -13.16 -7.41 24.62
N ILE A 99 -14.09 -6.66 25.21
CA ILE A 99 -13.87 -5.39 25.91
C ILE A 99 -14.31 -5.60 27.36
N ASP A 100 -13.40 -5.37 28.30
CA ASP A 100 -13.71 -5.33 29.73
C ASP A 100 -14.25 -3.94 30.06
N ALA A 101 -15.56 -3.83 30.20
CA ALA A 101 -16.22 -2.56 30.50
C ALA A 101 -17.54 -2.73 31.26
N ILE A 102 -17.94 -1.65 31.94
CA ILE A 102 -19.19 -1.55 32.68
C ILE A 102 -20.11 -0.55 31.97
N PRO A 103 -21.35 -0.91 31.60
CA PRO A 103 -22.28 0.03 30.96
C PRO A 103 -22.63 1.18 31.91
N MET A 104 -22.73 2.39 31.35
CA MET A 104 -23.13 3.60 32.05
C MET A 104 -24.55 4.00 31.61
N ASP A 105 -25.33 4.62 32.50
CA ASP A 105 -26.67 5.15 32.19
C ASP A 105 -26.57 6.56 31.57
N VAL A 106 -25.78 6.67 30.50
CA VAL A 106 -25.50 7.92 29.77
C VAL A 106 -25.37 7.60 28.28
N GLU A 107 -26.00 8.43 27.45
CA GLU A 107 -25.82 8.44 26.00
C GLU A 107 -25.30 9.81 25.55
N ASP A 108 -24.50 9.83 24.49
CA ASP A 108 -24.08 11.08 23.86
C ASP A 108 -25.15 11.62 22.88
N SER A 109 -24.87 12.75 22.23
CA SER A 109 -25.80 13.40 21.30
C SER A 109 -26.10 12.58 20.04
N ALA A 110 -25.28 11.58 19.70
CA ALA A 110 -25.55 10.63 18.62
C ALA A 110 -26.40 9.44 19.08
N GLY A 111 -26.65 9.28 20.38
CA GLY A 111 -27.33 8.13 20.97
C GLY A 111 -26.40 6.94 21.22
N ARG A 112 -25.09 7.17 21.32
CA ARG A 112 -24.14 6.11 21.67
C ARG A 112 -24.09 5.94 23.18
N ARG A 113 -24.21 4.70 23.64
CA ARG A 113 -24.12 4.36 25.06
C ARG A 113 -22.68 4.42 25.54
N ASP A 114 -22.50 5.00 26.73
CA ASP A 114 -21.20 5.07 27.38
C ASP A 114 -20.88 3.81 28.19
N TYR A 115 -19.59 3.50 28.30
CA TYR A 115 -19.04 2.36 29.03
C TYR A 115 -17.78 2.75 29.81
N SER A 116 -17.68 2.38 31.08
CA SER A 116 -16.41 2.49 31.79
C SER A 116 -15.47 1.36 31.34
N VAL A 117 -14.58 1.64 30.37
CA VAL A 117 -13.65 0.66 29.79
C VAL A 117 -12.36 0.54 30.61
N ASN A 118 -12.01 -0.69 30.99
CA ASN A 118 -10.75 -1.05 31.65
C ASN A 118 -9.69 -1.48 30.65
N GLY A 119 -10.07 -2.21 29.60
CA GLY A 119 -9.18 -2.65 28.53
C GLY A 119 -9.88 -3.57 27.52
N ASP A 120 -9.15 -4.00 26.51
CA ASP A 120 -9.64 -4.91 25.47
C ASP A 120 -8.56 -5.91 25.04
N ARG A 121 -8.98 -6.96 24.32
CA ARG A 121 -8.09 -7.98 23.75
C ARG A 121 -8.12 -8.03 22.23
N ILE A 122 -8.56 -6.95 21.59
CA ILE A 122 -8.84 -6.88 20.15
C ILE A 122 -7.56 -6.47 19.43
N ALA A 123 -7.08 -7.30 18.51
CA ALA A 123 -5.96 -6.93 17.65
C ALA A 123 -6.41 -6.06 16.48
N TYR A 124 -7.50 -6.49 15.83
CA TYR A 124 -8.11 -5.77 14.71
C TYR A 124 -9.62 -5.98 14.69
N LEU A 125 -10.34 -4.96 14.23
CA LEU A 125 -11.71 -5.07 13.73
C LEU A 125 -11.66 -4.96 12.20
N VAL A 126 -12.09 -6.01 11.51
CA VAL A 126 -12.18 -6.03 10.05
C VAL A 126 -13.63 -5.82 9.63
N ILE A 127 -13.87 -4.78 8.85
CA ILE A 127 -15.21 -4.49 8.32
C ILE A 127 -15.24 -4.83 6.83
N PHE A 128 -16.40 -5.28 6.34
CA PHE A 128 -16.52 -5.86 4.99
C PHE A 128 -17.38 -5.02 4.06
N ARG A 129 -17.19 -5.24 2.74
CA ARG A 129 -18.03 -4.71 1.67
C ARG A 129 -19.50 -4.62 2.07
N GLY A 130 -20.10 -3.44 1.95
CA GLY A 130 -21.50 -3.20 2.32
C GLY A 130 -21.72 -2.68 3.74
N VAL A 131 -20.71 -2.67 4.62
CA VAL A 131 -20.75 -1.80 5.81
C VAL A 131 -20.63 -0.34 5.33
N PRO A 132 -21.49 0.60 5.81
CA PRO A 132 -21.42 2.02 5.44
C PRO A 132 -20.01 2.59 5.59
N LEU A 133 -19.66 3.55 4.74
CA LEU A 133 -18.31 4.10 4.62
C LEU A 133 -18.08 5.29 5.56
N ARG A 134 -19.10 6.13 5.75
CA ARG A 134 -18.96 7.40 6.47
C ARG A 134 -20.24 7.88 7.14
N VAL A 135 -20.06 8.74 8.13
CA VAL A 135 -21.13 9.42 8.85
C VAL A 135 -21.22 10.87 8.37
N ALA A 136 -22.43 11.33 8.04
CA ALA A 136 -22.67 12.68 7.55
C ALA A 136 -22.70 13.72 8.67
N ASP A 137 -22.47 14.98 8.29
CA ASP A 137 -22.65 16.17 9.13
C ASP A 137 -24.06 16.20 9.74
N ASP A 138 -24.14 16.40 11.05
CA ASP A 138 -25.36 16.67 11.78
C ASP A 138 -25.22 18.02 12.52
N PRO A 139 -25.85 19.10 12.03
CA PRO A 139 -25.78 20.41 12.67
C PRO A 139 -26.19 20.40 14.15
N ALA A 140 -27.11 19.52 14.56
CA ALA A 140 -27.52 19.42 15.95
C ALA A 140 -26.40 18.90 16.86
N ILE A 141 -25.51 18.05 16.32
CA ILE A 141 -24.34 17.54 17.02
C ILE A 141 -23.18 18.53 16.92
N ARG A 142 -22.88 19.00 15.70
CA ARG A 142 -21.77 19.94 15.43
C ARG A 142 -21.83 21.22 16.27
N ASP A 143 -23.03 21.76 16.47
CA ASP A 143 -23.22 23.04 17.14
C ASP A 143 -23.33 22.89 18.69
N THR A 144 -23.11 21.68 19.23
CA THR A 144 -23.10 21.42 20.68
C THR A 144 -21.88 22.12 21.33
N PRO A 145 -22.05 22.84 22.46
CA PRO A 145 -20.95 23.57 23.10
C PRO A 145 -19.78 22.66 23.51
N PHE A 146 -18.63 22.77 22.84
CA PHE A 146 -17.46 21.94 23.11
C PHE A 146 -16.37 22.67 23.91
N PRO A 147 -15.77 22.06 24.96
CA PRO A 147 -14.82 22.75 25.85
C PRO A 147 -13.37 22.85 25.32
N LEU A 148 -13.05 22.33 24.12
CA LEU A 148 -11.69 22.39 23.56
C LEU A 148 -11.43 23.66 22.74
N SER A 149 -10.28 24.30 22.97
CA SER A 149 -9.83 25.48 22.22
C SER A 149 -9.46 25.19 20.76
N ILE A 150 -9.08 23.95 20.42
CA ILE A 150 -8.74 23.52 19.04
C ILE A 150 -9.98 23.50 18.13
N ALA A 151 -11.14 23.11 18.67
CA ALA A 151 -12.43 23.16 17.97
C ALA A 151 -12.91 24.59 17.68
N LYS A 152 -12.18 25.64 18.08
CA LYS A 152 -12.51 27.04 17.72
C LYS A 152 -11.95 27.48 16.37
N GLN A 153 -11.09 26.68 15.74
CA GLN A 153 -10.67 26.92 14.35
C GLN A 153 -11.73 26.29 13.43
N SER A 154 -12.30 27.08 12.52
CA SER A 154 -13.42 26.64 11.66
C SER A 154 -13.12 25.38 10.85
N ALA A 155 -11.87 25.15 10.47
CA ALA A 155 -11.45 23.97 9.71
C ALA A 155 -11.58 22.65 10.48
N PHE A 156 -11.66 22.67 11.82
CA PHE A 156 -11.83 21.48 12.66
C PHE A 156 -13.24 21.34 13.25
N GLN A 157 -14.17 22.24 12.88
CA GLN A 157 -15.56 22.21 13.32
C GLN A 157 -16.39 21.33 12.38
N THR A 158 -16.12 20.03 12.40
CA THR A 158 -16.91 19.04 11.67
C THR A 158 -17.07 17.80 12.53
N ASP A 159 -18.22 17.15 12.39
CA ASP A 159 -18.58 15.84 12.90
C ASP A 159 -18.67 14.80 11.77
N CYS A 160 -18.27 15.14 10.55
CA CYS A 160 -18.07 14.16 9.50
C CYS A 160 -16.90 13.25 9.88
N CYS A 161 -17.05 11.95 9.70
CA CYS A 161 -15.98 10.97 9.89
C CYS A 161 -16.19 9.75 8.99
N SER A 162 -15.15 8.93 8.82
CA SER A 162 -15.33 7.57 8.33
C SER A 162 -15.90 6.68 9.44
N VAL A 163 -16.78 5.75 9.06
CA VAL A 163 -17.29 4.71 9.97
C VAL A 163 -16.12 3.93 10.56
N ASP A 164 -15.12 3.64 9.72
CA ASP A 164 -13.90 2.94 10.06
C ASP A 164 -13.14 3.63 11.22
N SER A 165 -12.88 4.95 11.09
CA SER A 165 -12.10 5.73 12.06
C SER A 165 -12.86 5.93 13.36
N GLU A 166 -14.19 6.07 13.30
CA GLU A 166 -15.03 6.18 14.49
C GLU A 166 -15.00 4.89 15.32
N LEU A 167 -15.14 3.73 14.67
CA LEU A 167 -15.08 2.42 15.31
C LEU A 167 -13.72 2.12 15.97
N THR A 168 -12.68 2.92 15.71
CA THR A 168 -11.39 2.78 16.42
C THR A 168 -11.49 3.11 17.91
N LEU A 169 -12.53 3.86 18.29
CA LEU A 169 -12.74 4.37 19.64
C LEU A 169 -13.71 3.52 20.47
N LEU A 170 -14.07 2.32 20.03
CA LEU A 170 -14.91 1.39 20.80
C LEU A 170 -14.36 1.14 22.21
N SER A 171 -13.03 1.08 22.37
CA SER A 171 -12.35 0.95 23.67
C SER A 171 -12.11 2.28 24.42
N ARG A 172 -12.63 3.40 23.90
CA ARG A 172 -12.50 4.76 24.44
C ARG A 172 -13.82 5.52 24.27
N THR A 173 -14.83 5.13 25.04
CA THR A 173 -16.11 5.84 25.09
C THR A 173 -15.95 7.23 25.75
N LEU A 174 -16.90 8.15 25.52
CA LEU A 174 -16.82 9.59 25.86
C LEU A 174 -15.68 10.37 25.20
N HIS A 175 -15.56 10.26 23.88
CA HIS A 175 -14.72 11.15 23.08
C HIS A 175 -15.58 12.23 22.39
N PRO A 176 -14.97 13.38 22.01
CA PRO A 176 -15.63 14.37 21.16
C PRO A 176 -16.13 13.74 19.87
N ILE A 177 -17.39 13.97 19.48
CA ILE A 177 -17.88 13.68 18.13
C ILE A 177 -17.35 14.73 17.14
N VAL A 178 -17.30 15.99 17.57
CA VAL A 178 -16.80 17.10 16.76
C VAL A 178 -15.29 17.18 16.87
N SER A 179 -14.63 17.37 15.72
CA SER A 179 -13.17 17.36 15.57
C SER A 179 -12.58 15.94 15.57
N PHE A 180 -11.27 15.82 15.73
CA PHE A 180 -10.55 14.55 15.74
C PHE A 180 -10.06 14.17 17.13
N VAL A 181 -9.76 12.89 17.30
CA VAL A 181 -9.06 12.36 18.47
C VAL A 181 -7.60 12.07 18.09
N PRO A 182 -6.59 12.65 18.75
CA PRO A 182 -5.20 12.33 18.47
C PRO A 182 -4.92 10.83 18.67
N ASN A 183 -4.28 10.21 17.67
CA ASN A 183 -3.93 8.81 17.73
C ASN A 183 -2.71 8.58 18.67
N PRO A 184 -2.85 7.84 19.78
CA PRO A 184 -1.72 7.56 20.68
C PRO A 184 -0.64 6.64 20.07
N LEU A 185 -0.94 5.97 18.94
CA LEU A 185 -0.03 5.09 18.20
C LEU A 185 0.84 5.82 17.18
N PHE A 186 0.45 7.04 16.82
CA PHE A 186 1.13 7.80 15.78
C PHE A 186 2.61 7.99 16.10
N HIS A 187 3.47 7.44 15.23
CA HIS A 187 4.92 7.46 15.36
C HIS A 187 5.41 6.97 16.75
N ASN A 188 4.71 5.99 17.34
CA ASN A 188 5.01 5.47 18.67
C ASN A 188 5.18 3.94 18.68
N VAL A 189 6.44 3.51 18.58
CA VAL A 189 6.83 2.09 18.56
C VAL A 189 6.50 1.36 19.87
N GLY A 190 6.48 2.06 21.00
CA GLY A 190 6.30 1.45 22.33
C GLY A 190 4.86 1.16 22.74
N ARG A 191 3.86 1.61 21.97
CA ARG A 191 2.42 1.48 22.31
C ARG A 191 1.63 0.56 21.38
N THR A 192 2.30 -0.25 20.57
CA THR A 192 1.65 -1.22 19.66
C THR A 192 1.12 -2.47 20.37
N GLY A 193 1.43 -2.65 21.66
CA GLY A 193 0.87 -3.72 22.51
C GLY A 193 -0.62 -3.55 22.79
N LEU A 194 -1.32 -4.67 22.99
CA LEU A 194 -2.76 -4.70 23.28
C LEU A 194 -3.07 -4.11 24.67
N GLY A 195 -4.23 -3.44 24.79
CA GLY A 195 -4.80 -2.99 26.07
C GLY A 195 -4.30 -1.64 26.61
N ASP A 196 -3.07 -1.23 26.32
CA ASP A 196 -2.46 0.00 26.90
C ASP A 196 -2.75 1.28 26.09
N ASN A 197 -3.24 1.15 24.85
CA ASN A 197 -3.46 2.28 23.94
C ASN A 197 -4.95 2.66 23.78
N ARG A 198 -5.88 1.76 24.14
CA ARG A 198 -7.34 1.92 23.96
C ARG A 198 -7.73 2.29 22.52
N VAL A 199 -7.05 1.72 21.52
CA VAL A 199 -7.35 1.89 20.10
C VAL A 199 -7.66 0.54 19.49
N VAL A 200 -8.89 0.35 19.00
CA VAL A 200 -9.26 -0.79 18.15
C VAL A 200 -8.80 -0.48 16.73
N LYS A 201 -7.80 -1.18 16.21
CA LYS A 201 -7.33 -0.94 14.85
C LYS A 201 -8.34 -1.50 13.85
N VAL A 202 -8.96 -0.62 13.07
CA VAL A 202 -9.95 -0.96 12.05
C VAL A 202 -9.33 -1.00 10.65
N CYS A 203 -9.60 -2.06 9.90
CA CYS A 203 -9.30 -2.14 8.47
C CYS A 203 -10.53 -2.65 7.72
N ARG A 204 -10.62 -2.32 6.44
CA ARG A 204 -11.74 -2.64 5.56
C ARG A 204 -11.30 -3.58 4.44
N ILE A 205 -12.06 -4.63 4.21
CA ILE A 205 -11.94 -5.46 3.00
C ILE A 205 -13.13 -5.15 2.10
N ASP A 206 -12.88 -4.31 1.10
CA ASP A 206 -13.92 -3.73 0.25
C ASP A 206 -13.31 -3.25 -1.09
N GLY A 207 -14.15 -3.12 -2.10
CA GLY A 207 -13.80 -2.68 -3.44
C GLY A 207 -15.03 -2.57 -4.35
N PRO A 208 -14.84 -2.14 -5.61
CA PRO A 208 -15.96 -1.94 -6.54
C PRO A 208 -16.81 -3.21 -6.71
N SER A 209 -16.16 -4.37 -6.83
CA SER A 209 -16.81 -5.68 -6.87
C SER A 209 -16.38 -6.60 -5.72
N LEU A 210 -17.12 -7.69 -5.52
CA LEU A 210 -16.74 -8.76 -4.59
C LEU A 210 -15.37 -9.35 -4.94
N SER A 211 -15.12 -9.62 -6.23
CA SER A 211 -13.85 -10.20 -6.69
C SER A 211 -12.66 -9.28 -6.42
N ASP A 212 -12.82 -7.97 -6.56
CA ASP A 212 -11.76 -7.01 -6.22
C ASP A 212 -11.43 -7.08 -4.72
N ALA A 213 -12.45 -7.21 -3.86
CA ALA A 213 -12.28 -7.32 -2.42
C ALA A 213 -11.66 -8.68 -1.99
N GLU A 214 -12.00 -9.78 -2.67
CA GLU A 214 -11.38 -11.10 -2.43
C GLU A 214 -9.89 -11.10 -2.73
N HIS A 215 -9.47 -10.40 -3.79
CA HIS A 215 -8.05 -10.32 -4.16
C HIS A 215 -7.21 -9.61 -3.09
N LEU A 216 -7.75 -8.67 -2.30
CA LEU A 216 -7.05 -8.07 -1.16
C LEU A 216 -6.51 -9.14 -0.19
N ILE A 217 -7.29 -10.20 0.02
CA ILE A 217 -6.99 -11.30 0.93
C ILE A 217 -5.98 -12.26 0.28
N ASP A 218 -6.30 -12.69 -0.94
CA ASP A 218 -5.58 -13.74 -1.63
C ASP A 218 -4.16 -13.31 -2.01
N ASP A 219 -4.03 -12.08 -2.48
CA ASP A 219 -2.75 -11.53 -2.88
C ASP A 219 -1.85 -11.26 -1.67
N GLY A 220 -2.41 -10.80 -0.55
CA GLY A 220 -1.68 -10.62 0.70
C GLY A 220 -1.06 -11.93 1.21
N ILE A 221 -1.88 -12.99 1.30
CA ILE A 221 -1.43 -14.33 1.73
C ILE A 221 -0.38 -14.90 0.77
N GLU A 222 -0.54 -14.73 -0.54
CA GLU A 222 0.43 -15.25 -1.51
C GLU A 222 1.76 -14.49 -1.46
N VAL A 223 1.73 -13.17 -1.21
CA VAL A 223 2.95 -12.36 -1.07
C VAL A 223 3.70 -12.68 0.22
N GLU A 224 3.03 -12.97 1.33
CA GLU A 224 3.71 -13.46 2.54
C GLU A 224 4.51 -14.74 2.29
N ARG A 225 4.12 -15.55 1.29
CA ARG A 225 4.84 -16.78 0.93
C ARG A 225 5.96 -16.55 -0.09
N ARG A 226 5.79 -15.59 -1.01
CA ARG A 226 6.62 -15.43 -2.21
C ARG A 226 7.42 -14.13 -2.26
N GLY A 227 7.13 -13.17 -1.38
CA GLY A 227 7.70 -11.83 -1.37
C GLY A 227 7.02 -10.84 -2.31
N LEU A 228 7.01 -9.58 -1.88
CA LEU A 228 6.54 -8.43 -2.66
C LEU A 228 7.60 -8.08 -3.70
N ILE A 229 7.26 -8.25 -4.98
CA ILE A 229 8.20 -8.16 -6.10
C ILE A 229 7.63 -7.26 -7.19
N GLY A 230 8.39 -6.23 -7.55
CA GLY A 230 8.05 -5.32 -8.64
C GLY A 230 8.85 -4.02 -8.55
N ARG A 231 8.33 -2.97 -9.19
CA ARG A 231 8.87 -1.61 -9.17
C ARG A 231 8.20 -0.74 -8.11
N ALA A 232 8.91 0.30 -7.73
CA ALA A 232 8.40 1.36 -6.87
C ALA A 232 8.23 2.67 -7.64
N TYR A 233 7.23 3.44 -7.25
CA TYR A 233 6.86 4.70 -7.90
C TYR A 233 6.55 5.75 -6.84
N VAL A 234 7.17 6.92 -6.98
CA VAL A 234 6.85 8.10 -6.19
C VAL A 234 6.49 9.24 -7.14
N ASP A 235 5.25 9.73 -7.08
CA ASP A 235 4.75 10.85 -7.88
C ASP A 235 4.63 12.07 -6.96
N ASN A 236 5.59 12.99 -7.04
CA ASN A 236 5.81 14.00 -6.01
C ASN A 236 6.11 15.39 -6.55
N ASP A 237 5.11 16.26 -6.60
CA ASP A 237 5.25 17.73 -6.63
C ASP A 237 3.90 18.37 -6.29
N GLY A 238 3.32 17.95 -5.17
CA GLY A 238 2.01 18.40 -4.74
C GLY A 238 2.03 19.82 -4.18
N PRO A 239 0.85 20.37 -3.84
CA PRO A 239 0.68 21.78 -3.55
C PRO A 239 1.32 22.24 -2.23
N TYR A 240 1.74 21.32 -1.35
CA TYR A 240 2.25 21.65 -0.02
C TYR A 240 3.65 21.06 0.25
N ALA A 241 4.57 21.92 0.69
CA ALA A 241 5.95 21.52 0.99
C ALA A 241 6.06 20.40 2.04
N ALA A 242 5.15 20.38 3.04
CA ALA A 242 5.16 19.37 4.08
C ALA A 242 4.91 17.96 3.51
N GLY A 243 3.91 17.81 2.64
CA GLY A 243 3.65 16.52 2.00
C GLY A 243 4.75 16.14 1.00
N ASN A 244 5.31 17.12 0.28
CA ASN A 244 6.43 16.86 -0.65
C ASN A 244 7.62 16.25 0.11
N ALA A 245 7.90 16.76 1.31
CA ALA A 245 8.95 16.22 2.17
C ALA A 245 8.66 14.78 2.67
N TRP A 246 7.39 14.39 2.81
CA TRP A 246 7.02 13.01 3.19
C TRP A 246 7.29 12.04 2.04
N PHE A 247 6.90 12.41 0.81
CA PHE A 247 7.19 11.61 -0.37
C PHE A 247 8.68 11.57 -0.71
N ASP A 248 9.43 12.65 -0.43
CA ASP A 248 10.90 12.64 -0.56
C ASP A 248 11.55 11.59 0.33
N LYS A 249 11.17 11.55 1.62
CA LYS A 249 11.64 10.52 2.55
C LYS A 249 11.21 9.11 2.14
N THR A 250 9.98 8.98 1.64
CA THR A 250 9.47 7.72 1.09
C THR A 250 10.33 7.24 -0.08
N ALA A 251 10.71 8.15 -1.00
CA ALA A 251 11.61 7.83 -2.10
C ALA A 251 13.02 7.46 -1.63
N GLU A 252 13.57 8.16 -0.64
CA GLU A 252 14.86 7.82 -0.04
C GLU A 252 14.86 6.40 0.55
N GLU A 253 13.80 6.04 1.27
CA GLU A 253 13.59 4.71 1.84
C GLU A 253 13.52 3.62 0.75
N LEU A 254 12.70 3.83 -0.28
CA LEU A 254 12.58 2.90 -1.40
C LEU A 254 13.91 2.67 -2.14
N ARG A 255 14.74 3.73 -2.28
CA ARG A 255 16.10 3.61 -2.82
C ARG A 255 17.00 2.78 -1.90
N ARG A 256 16.95 3.00 -0.58
CA ARG A 256 17.73 2.23 0.40
C ARG A 256 17.36 0.74 0.35
N LEU A 257 16.09 0.44 0.18
CA LEU A 257 15.56 -0.91 0.01
C LEU A 257 15.92 -1.54 -1.34
N GLY A 258 16.54 -0.80 -2.25
CA GLY A 258 17.02 -1.28 -3.54
C GLY A 258 15.93 -1.41 -4.60
N PHE A 259 14.70 -0.95 -4.39
CA PHE A 259 13.67 -1.07 -5.43
C PHE A 259 14.08 -0.33 -6.70
N ASP A 260 13.73 -0.90 -7.87
CA ASP A 260 13.77 -0.15 -9.12
C ASP A 260 12.71 0.96 -9.01
N LEU A 261 13.18 2.19 -8.81
CA LEU A 261 12.37 3.32 -8.38
C LEU A 261 12.32 4.40 -9.46
N ASP A 262 11.11 4.82 -9.80
CA ASP A 262 10.87 6.06 -10.55
C ASP A 262 10.32 7.15 -9.62
N VAL A 263 10.84 8.37 -9.75
CA VAL A 263 10.41 9.54 -8.97
C VAL A 263 10.08 10.67 -9.92
N ASP A 264 8.80 10.91 -10.16
CA ASP A 264 8.36 12.08 -10.92
C ASP A 264 8.26 13.29 -9.98
N ARG A 265 8.75 14.44 -10.45
CA ARG A 265 8.83 15.70 -9.73
C ARG A 265 8.22 16.86 -10.51
N LYS A 266 7.33 16.54 -11.44
CA LYS A 266 6.62 17.54 -12.22
C LYS A 266 5.34 17.93 -11.47
N PRO A 267 4.87 19.18 -11.65
CA PRO A 267 3.61 19.63 -11.04
C PRO A 267 2.37 18.82 -11.46
N THR A 268 2.46 18.10 -12.57
CA THR A 268 1.42 17.18 -13.05
C THR A 268 1.75 15.76 -12.60
N THR A 269 0.71 14.99 -12.28
CA THR A 269 0.81 13.55 -12.05
C THR A 269 1.47 12.80 -13.20
N LEU A 270 1.89 11.56 -12.93
CA LEU A 270 2.49 10.67 -13.92
C LEU A 270 1.68 10.67 -15.22
N PRO A 271 2.29 11.04 -16.36
CA PRO A 271 1.56 11.02 -17.63
C PRO A 271 1.19 9.59 -17.99
N ILE A 272 0.08 9.40 -18.71
CA ILE A 272 -0.36 8.08 -19.20
C ILE A 272 0.71 7.36 -20.04
N THR A 273 1.67 8.11 -20.58
CA THR A 273 2.80 7.60 -21.35
C THR A 273 4.02 7.18 -20.52
N ALA A 274 3.98 7.36 -19.19
CA ALA A 274 5.06 6.98 -18.30
C ALA A 274 5.26 5.47 -18.25
N ARG A 275 6.50 5.04 -17.97
CA ARG A 275 6.80 3.63 -17.76
C ARG A 275 6.23 3.15 -16.43
N PHE A 276 5.21 2.29 -16.48
CA PHE A 276 4.46 1.85 -15.30
C PHE A 276 4.31 0.32 -15.23
N ASP A 277 5.42 -0.42 -15.30
CA ASP A 277 5.46 -1.88 -15.27
C ASP A 277 5.61 -2.47 -13.86
N ALA A 278 4.73 -3.42 -13.52
CA ALA A 278 4.76 -4.18 -12.26
C ALA A 278 4.87 -3.30 -10.99
N PRO A 279 4.01 -2.29 -10.81
CA PRO A 279 4.05 -1.42 -9.63
C PRO A 279 3.69 -2.24 -8.39
N ALA A 280 4.68 -2.49 -7.54
CA ALA A 280 4.53 -3.15 -6.25
C ALA A 280 4.33 -2.14 -5.12
N LEU A 281 4.92 -0.96 -5.25
CA LEU A 281 4.77 0.15 -4.31
C LEU A 281 4.49 1.42 -5.12
N TYR A 282 3.38 2.08 -4.84
CA TYR A 282 3.02 3.36 -5.46
C TYR A 282 2.65 4.38 -4.38
N PHE A 283 3.24 5.56 -4.46
CA PHE A 283 3.00 6.69 -3.56
C PHE A 283 2.88 7.95 -4.40
N GLY A 284 1.69 8.56 -4.48
CA GLY A 284 1.49 9.76 -5.31
C GLY A 284 0.57 10.82 -4.70
N TRP A 285 0.58 12.02 -5.28
CA TRP A 285 -0.39 13.10 -5.02
C TRP A 285 -0.27 14.21 -6.10
N TYR A 286 -1.24 15.08 -6.37
CA TYR A 286 -2.50 15.37 -5.67
C TYR A 286 -3.64 15.56 -6.69
N ALA A 287 -4.03 14.47 -7.38
CA ALA A 287 -5.15 14.48 -8.33
C ALA A 287 -6.45 13.95 -7.67
N GLY A 288 -7.59 14.47 -8.12
CA GLY A 288 -8.88 14.17 -7.51
C GLY A 288 -9.38 12.75 -7.81
N ASP A 289 -9.34 12.40 -9.08
CA ASP A 289 -9.69 11.07 -9.60
C ASP A 289 -8.44 10.40 -10.17
N VAL A 290 -8.47 9.08 -10.22
CA VAL A 290 -7.44 8.25 -10.84
C VAL A 290 -7.10 8.73 -12.26
N ASP A 291 -5.81 8.85 -12.55
CA ASP A 291 -5.33 9.35 -13.83
C ASP A 291 -4.09 8.59 -14.34
N GLY A 292 -3.40 9.15 -15.33
CA GLY A 292 -2.09 8.65 -15.75
C GLY A 292 -2.10 7.19 -16.22
N PRO A 293 -1.05 6.41 -15.92
CA PRO A 293 -0.92 5.02 -16.36
C PRO A 293 -2.01 4.07 -15.83
N PHE A 294 -2.75 4.48 -14.79
CA PHE A 294 -3.87 3.70 -14.28
C PHE A 294 -5.06 3.70 -15.26
N LEU A 295 -5.15 4.67 -16.17
CA LEU A 295 -6.21 4.70 -17.19
C LEU A 295 -5.94 3.80 -18.40
N LEU A 296 -4.74 3.20 -18.49
CA LEU A 296 -4.43 2.29 -19.59
C LEU A 296 -5.35 1.05 -19.55
N PRO A 297 -5.92 0.63 -20.70
CA PRO A 297 -6.69 -0.61 -20.77
C PRO A 297 -5.87 -1.81 -20.26
N GLY A 298 -6.40 -2.54 -19.28
CA GLY A 298 -5.71 -3.69 -18.68
C GLY A 298 -4.54 -3.32 -17.75
N ALA A 299 -4.43 -2.06 -17.32
CA ALA A 299 -3.50 -1.67 -16.26
C ALA A 299 -3.74 -2.50 -15.00
N GLN A 300 -2.68 -3.12 -14.49
CA GLN A 300 -2.71 -3.91 -13.27
C GLN A 300 -1.50 -3.59 -12.42
N LEU A 301 -1.68 -3.67 -11.11
CA LEU A 301 -0.60 -3.58 -10.16
C LEU A 301 0.08 -4.96 -9.99
N ALA A 302 1.25 -4.96 -9.36
CA ALA A 302 1.88 -6.22 -8.99
C ALA A 302 1.02 -6.93 -7.93
N ARG A 303 1.06 -8.26 -7.92
CA ARG A 303 0.39 -9.06 -6.87
C ARG A 303 0.88 -8.61 -5.50
N GLY A 304 -0.05 -8.31 -4.59
CA GLY A 304 0.23 -7.81 -3.25
C GLY A 304 0.65 -6.34 -3.19
N ALA A 305 0.45 -5.58 -4.28
CA ALA A 305 0.88 -4.19 -4.33
C ALA A 305 0.24 -3.34 -3.25
N ILE A 306 1.01 -2.36 -2.77
CA ILE A 306 0.54 -1.32 -1.88
C ILE A 306 0.57 -0.01 -2.68
N ALA A 307 -0.59 0.62 -2.80
CA ALA A 307 -0.74 1.84 -3.58
C ALA A 307 -1.48 2.90 -2.76
N TYR A 308 -0.86 4.06 -2.62
CA TYR A 308 -1.41 5.19 -1.88
C TYR A 308 -1.34 6.46 -2.72
N HIS A 309 -2.50 7.08 -2.96
CA HIS A 309 -2.57 8.42 -3.53
C HIS A 309 -3.16 9.37 -2.50
N LEU A 310 -2.35 10.31 -2.01
CA LEU A 310 -2.79 11.31 -1.06
C LEU A 310 -3.66 12.34 -1.79
N HIS A 311 -4.96 12.28 -1.51
CA HIS A 311 -5.94 13.29 -1.90
C HIS A 311 -7.05 13.34 -0.83
N SER A 312 -7.67 14.50 -0.65
CA SER A 312 -8.70 14.70 0.38
C SER A 312 -9.92 13.81 0.25
N PHE A 313 -10.26 13.39 -0.97
CA PHE A 313 -11.45 12.60 -1.26
C PHE A 313 -11.10 11.28 -1.96
N SER A 314 -9.89 10.77 -1.72
CA SER A 314 -9.36 9.55 -2.35
C SER A 314 -10.21 8.32 -2.10
N ALA A 315 -10.97 8.28 -1.00
CA ALA A 315 -11.94 7.23 -0.66
C ALA A 315 -13.37 7.79 -0.62
N SER A 316 -13.72 8.77 -1.45
CA SER A 316 -15.09 9.32 -1.46
C SER A 316 -16.16 8.33 -1.94
N THR A 317 -15.76 7.23 -2.57
CA THR A 317 -16.59 6.04 -2.81
C THR A 317 -15.66 4.85 -3.02
N LEU A 318 -16.14 3.65 -2.71
CA LEU A 318 -15.47 2.39 -3.05
C LEU A 318 -16.22 1.59 -4.11
N ARG A 319 -17.31 2.13 -4.65
CA ARG A 319 -18.20 1.43 -5.61
C ARG A 319 -17.86 1.70 -7.07
N ASP A 320 -17.02 2.70 -7.33
CA ASP A 320 -16.69 3.15 -8.68
C ASP A 320 -15.20 2.87 -9.00
N PRO A 321 -14.88 2.10 -10.06
CA PRO A 321 -13.50 1.80 -10.45
C PRO A 321 -12.79 2.96 -11.20
N GLY A 322 -13.47 4.08 -11.43
CA GLY A 322 -12.96 5.27 -12.12
C GLY A 322 -13.02 6.58 -11.33
N ARG A 323 -13.61 6.61 -10.12
CA ARG A 323 -13.75 7.81 -9.30
C ARG A 323 -12.95 7.72 -8.00
N GLY A 324 -12.29 8.81 -7.61
CA GLY A 324 -11.35 8.83 -6.49
C GLY A 324 -10.11 7.98 -6.78
N TRP A 325 -9.56 7.34 -5.74
CA TRP A 325 -8.34 6.53 -5.85
C TRP A 325 -8.47 5.15 -5.21
N CYS A 326 -9.07 5.03 -4.03
CA CYS A 326 -9.08 3.75 -3.32
C CYS A 326 -9.83 2.65 -4.08
N GLY A 327 -11.08 2.89 -4.52
CA GLY A 327 -11.82 1.96 -5.37
C GLY A 327 -11.07 1.62 -6.66
N PRO A 328 -10.61 2.62 -7.45
CA PRO A 328 -9.81 2.40 -8.64
C PRO A 328 -8.50 1.61 -8.46
N LEU A 329 -7.78 1.83 -7.36
CA LEU A 329 -6.53 1.12 -7.05
C LEU A 329 -6.82 -0.35 -6.72
N VAL A 330 -7.87 -0.62 -5.94
CA VAL A 330 -8.32 -1.98 -5.62
C VAL A 330 -8.78 -2.72 -6.87
N ALA A 331 -9.55 -2.08 -7.76
CA ALA A 331 -9.95 -2.65 -9.05
C ALA A 331 -8.77 -2.98 -9.99
N ARG A 332 -7.58 -2.43 -9.71
CA ARG A 332 -6.34 -2.70 -10.46
C ARG A 332 -5.42 -3.68 -9.74
N GLY A 333 -5.87 -4.28 -8.64
CA GLY A 333 -5.16 -5.32 -7.91
C GLY A 333 -4.23 -4.81 -6.80
N ALA A 334 -4.47 -3.60 -6.27
CA ALA A 334 -3.85 -3.22 -4.99
C ALA A 334 -4.33 -4.18 -3.91
N ALA A 335 -3.42 -4.78 -3.14
CA ALA A 335 -3.75 -5.55 -1.94
C ALA A 335 -3.94 -4.66 -0.70
N ALA A 336 -3.42 -3.43 -0.77
CA ALA A 336 -3.69 -2.41 0.24
C ALA A 336 -3.67 -0.99 -0.33
N THR A 337 -4.53 -0.14 0.22
CA THR A 337 -4.55 1.31 -0.03
C THR A 337 -5.04 2.08 1.20
N LEU A 338 -4.70 3.36 1.27
CA LEU A 338 -5.09 4.29 2.33
C LEU A 338 -5.80 5.47 1.67
N GLY A 339 -6.83 6.01 2.33
CA GLY A 339 -7.51 7.19 1.79
C GLY A 339 -8.44 7.88 2.76
N ASN A 340 -9.16 8.88 2.25
CA ASN A 340 -10.01 9.77 3.03
C ASN A 340 -11.41 9.90 2.41
N VAL A 341 -12.44 9.78 3.26
CA VAL A 341 -13.85 9.80 2.83
C VAL A 341 -14.43 11.22 2.73
N TYR A 342 -13.79 12.17 3.41
CA TYR A 342 -14.04 13.62 3.44
C TYR A 342 -12.70 14.36 3.58
N GLU A 343 -12.72 15.70 3.53
CA GLU A 343 -11.54 16.56 3.69
C GLU A 343 -10.81 16.32 5.03
N PRO A 344 -9.58 15.80 5.00
CA PRO A 344 -8.84 15.45 6.21
C PRO A 344 -7.95 16.59 6.72
N LEU A 345 -7.61 17.58 5.89
CA LEU A 345 -6.46 18.47 6.08
C LEU A 345 -5.13 17.71 6.11
N LEU A 346 -4.15 18.20 5.34
CA LEU A 346 -2.88 17.49 5.11
C LEU A 346 -2.25 16.93 6.39
N LEU A 347 -2.12 17.72 7.45
CA LEU A 347 -1.42 17.32 8.68
C LEU A 347 -2.12 16.21 9.48
N LEU A 348 -3.38 15.91 9.18
CA LEU A 348 -4.11 14.82 9.82
C LEU A 348 -4.18 13.56 8.95
N THR A 349 -3.68 13.60 7.71
CA THR A 349 -3.64 12.43 6.81
C THR A 349 -2.56 11.42 7.18
N GLN A 350 -2.68 10.18 6.70
CA GLN A 350 -1.66 9.16 6.91
C GLN A 350 -0.33 9.53 6.26
N ARG A 351 0.75 9.34 7.02
CA ARG A 351 2.13 9.64 6.62
C ARG A 351 2.76 8.51 5.79
N PRO A 352 3.04 8.71 4.48
CA PRO A 352 3.59 7.65 3.63
C PRO A 352 4.98 7.19 4.09
N ASP A 353 5.80 8.10 4.61
CA ASP A 353 7.14 7.81 5.11
C ASP A 353 7.12 6.90 6.35
N PHE A 354 6.26 7.22 7.33
CA PHE A 354 6.10 6.39 8.52
C PHE A 354 5.41 5.05 8.22
N PHE A 355 4.49 5.03 7.25
CA PHE A 355 3.84 3.81 6.82
C PHE A 355 4.85 2.84 6.22
N LEU A 356 5.68 3.31 5.28
CA LEU A 356 6.74 2.49 4.68
C LEU A 356 7.79 2.04 5.71
N GLU A 357 8.19 2.94 6.61
CA GLU A 357 9.12 2.63 7.72
C GLU A 357 8.63 1.44 8.57
N ALA A 358 7.35 1.43 8.92
CA ALA A 358 6.77 0.33 9.69
C ALA A 358 6.68 -0.97 8.87
N LEU A 359 6.27 -0.89 7.60
CA LEU A 359 6.21 -2.07 6.73
C LEU A 359 7.58 -2.71 6.52
N GLU A 360 8.64 -1.91 6.32
CA GLU A 360 10.03 -2.39 6.20
C GLU A 360 10.47 -3.19 7.45
N ARG A 361 10.03 -2.78 8.64
CA ARG A 361 10.28 -3.49 9.90
C ARG A 361 9.49 -4.79 10.02
N ASN A 362 8.90 -5.25 8.92
CA ASN A 362 7.97 -6.35 8.84
C ASN A 362 6.86 -6.18 9.88
N TRP A 363 6.17 -5.04 9.89
CA TRP A 363 4.92 -4.89 10.62
C TRP A 363 3.74 -5.36 9.76
N THR A 364 2.62 -5.67 10.42
CA THR A 364 1.38 -5.92 9.69
C THR A 364 0.87 -4.63 9.05
N LEU A 365 0.07 -4.76 8.00
CA LEU A 365 -0.59 -3.61 7.35
C LEU A 365 -1.34 -2.74 8.37
N GLY A 366 -2.10 -3.38 9.25
CA GLY A 366 -2.87 -2.67 10.27
C GLY A 366 -1.97 -1.92 11.25
N ASP A 367 -0.90 -2.54 11.76
CA ASP A 367 0.02 -1.83 12.67
C ASP A 367 0.72 -0.65 11.99
N ALA A 368 1.18 -0.86 10.75
CA ALA A 368 1.84 0.18 9.98
C ALA A 368 0.90 1.35 9.69
N ALA A 369 -0.36 1.09 9.33
CA ALA A 369 -1.34 2.13 9.05
C ALA A 369 -1.57 3.01 10.29
N TYR A 370 -1.83 2.43 11.46
CA TYR A 370 -2.08 3.20 12.69
C TYR A 370 -0.82 3.82 13.29
N TYR A 371 0.38 3.32 12.97
CA TYR A 371 1.63 4.02 13.25
C TYR A 371 1.77 5.30 12.41
N ALA A 372 1.22 5.30 11.19
CA ALA A 372 1.30 6.40 10.24
C ALA A 372 0.12 7.40 10.32
N THR A 373 -0.98 7.04 10.99
CA THR A 373 -2.18 7.87 11.12
C THR A 373 -2.10 8.80 12.34
N PRO A 374 -2.17 10.13 12.19
CA PRO A 374 -2.12 11.06 13.32
C PRO A 374 -3.48 11.27 14.04
N ALA A 375 -4.60 11.05 13.35
CA ALA A 375 -5.95 11.34 13.84
C ALA A 375 -6.90 10.12 13.78
N LEU A 376 -7.78 10.00 14.77
CA LEU A 376 -8.88 9.03 14.87
C LEU A 376 -10.20 9.79 14.95
N SER A 377 -11.33 9.11 14.74
CA SER A 377 -12.65 9.79 14.62
C SER A 377 -12.55 10.91 13.58
N TRP A 378 -12.00 10.56 12.43
CA TRP A 378 -11.67 11.49 11.36
C TRP A 378 -11.87 10.80 10.00
N GLN A 379 -11.22 11.25 8.94
CA GLN A 379 -11.63 10.89 7.57
C GLN A 379 -10.97 9.63 7.01
N GLU A 380 -9.95 9.13 7.69
CA GLU A 380 -9.08 8.06 7.20
C GLU A 380 -9.80 6.71 7.11
N VAL A 381 -9.47 5.96 6.07
CA VAL A 381 -9.79 4.53 5.93
C VAL A 381 -8.53 3.76 5.57
N VAL A 382 -8.47 2.50 6.02
CA VAL A 382 -7.41 1.55 5.70
C VAL A 382 -8.05 0.38 4.97
N ILE A 383 -7.73 0.20 3.70
CA ILE A 383 -8.32 -0.86 2.87
C ILE A 383 -7.27 -1.93 2.63
N GLY A 384 -7.59 -3.17 3.00
CA GLY A 384 -6.71 -4.32 2.91
C GLY A 384 -6.81 -5.22 4.15
N ASP A 385 -6.19 -6.38 4.04
CA ASP A 385 -6.09 -7.35 5.14
C ASP A 385 -5.15 -6.81 6.24
N PRO A 386 -5.63 -6.55 7.48
CA PRO A 386 -4.80 -5.99 8.53
C PRO A 386 -3.61 -6.87 8.91
N LEU A 387 -3.68 -8.19 8.67
CA LEU A 387 -2.62 -9.14 8.98
C LEU A 387 -1.54 -9.20 7.90
N TYR A 388 -1.76 -8.56 6.74
CA TYR A 388 -0.84 -8.62 5.61
C TYR A 388 0.57 -8.11 5.97
N ARG A 389 1.59 -8.94 5.71
CA ARG A 389 3.01 -8.60 5.87
C ARG A 389 3.75 -8.59 4.52
N PRO A 390 3.84 -7.44 3.83
CA PRO A 390 4.46 -7.36 2.50
C PRO A 390 5.95 -7.73 2.48
N PHE A 391 6.66 -7.53 3.60
CA PHE A 391 8.09 -7.79 3.76
C PHE A 391 8.38 -9.05 4.60
N GLU A 392 7.40 -9.94 4.79
CA GLU A 392 7.61 -11.21 5.51
C GLU A 392 8.73 -12.05 4.89
N ARG A 393 8.78 -12.09 3.54
CA ARG A 393 9.89 -12.69 2.81
C ARG A 393 10.96 -11.67 2.51
N SER A 394 12.14 -11.90 3.08
CA SER A 394 13.33 -11.10 2.84
C SER A 394 13.79 -11.18 1.39
N LEU A 395 14.61 -10.21 0.97
CA LEU A 395 15.20 -10.22 -0.37
C LEU A 395 16.13 -11.43 -0.56
N ASP A 396 16.88 -11.84 0.46
CA ASP A 396 17.76 -13.01 0.41
C ASP A 396 16.99 -14.31 0.14
N GLU A 397 15.82 -14.49 0.76
CA GLU A 397 14.94 -15.62 0.49
C GLU A 397 14.38 -15.55 -0.93
N GLN A 398 13.90 -14.38 -1.37
CA GLN A 398 13.41 -14.17 -2.73
C GLN A 398 14.50 -14.44 -3.77
N TRP A 399 15.74 -14.04 -3.48
CA TRP A 399 16.91 -14.31 -4.30
C TRP A 399 17.16 -15.82 -4.37
N THR A 400 17.18 -16.50 -3.24
CA THR A 400 17.38 -17.96 -3.17
C THR A 400 16.33 -18.72 -3.99
N ASP A 401 15.06 -18.32 -3.86
CA ASP A 401 13.92 -18.97 -4.51
C ASP A 401 13.64 -18.45 -5.93
N ARG A 402 14.45 -17.50 -6.44
CA ARG A 402 14.17 -16.80 -7.72
C ARG A 402 14.01 -17.71 -8.92
N ALA A 403 14.59 -18.92 -8.88
CA ALA A 403 14.46 -19.91 -9.94
C ALA A 403 13.02 -20.45 -10.07
N ALA A 404 12.25 -20.46 -8.97
CA ALA A 404 10.84 -20.82 -8.96
C ALA A 404 9.92 -19.65 -9.36
N LEU A 405 10.47 -18.43 -9.44
CA LEU A 405 9.74 -17.27 -9.94
C LEU A 405 9.74 -17.28 -11.48
N GLY A 406 8.60 -16.96 -12.09
CA GLY A 406 8.56 -16.67 -13.53
C GLY A 406 9.52 -15.53 -13.89
N ALA A 407 10.06 -15.56 -15.11
CA ALA A 407 11.16 -14.67 -15.55
C ALA A 407 10.93 -13.18 -15.25
N ARG A 408 9.69 -12.69 -15.40
CA ARG A 408 9.32 -11.29 -15.06
C ARG A 408 9.62 -10.96 -13.59
N ARG A 409 9.11 -11.77 -12.66
CA ARG A 409 9.29 -11.53 -11.21
C ARG A 409 10.76 -11.72 -10.81
N ALA A 410 11.40 -12.78 -11.30
CA ALA A 410 12.83 -13.00 -11.09
C ALA A 410 13.67 -11.79 -11.55
N GLY A 411 13.32 -11.17 -12.69
CA GLY A 411 13.97 -9.97 -13.20
C GLY A 411 13.99 -8.80 -12.21
N TYR A 412 12.88 -8.52 -11.53
CA TYR A 412 12.83 -7.44 -10.52
C TYR A 412 13.59 -7.79 -9.23
N VAL A 413 13.62 -9.06 -8.84
CA VAL A 413 14.49 -9.51 -7.71
C VAL A 413 15.96 -9.25 -8.06
N VAL A 414 16.37 -9.59 -9.29
CA VAL A 414 17.74 -9.35 -9.76
C VAL A 414 18.06 -7.86 -9.84
N LEU A 415 17.14 -7.04 -10.38
CA LEU A 415 17.32 -5.58 -10.40
C LEU A 415 17.49 -5.00 -8.99
N ARG A 416 16.73 -5.52 -8.01
CA ARG A 416 16.81 -5.06 -6.63
C ARG A 416 18.19 -5.33 -6.02
N GLU A 417 18.74 -6.52 -6.23
CA GLU A 417 20.12 -6.85 -5.84
C GLU A 417 21.17 -6.01 -6.58
N MET A 418 20.99 -5.81 -7.88
CA MET A 418 21.88 -4.96 -8.68
C MET A 418 21.89 -3.52 -8.16
N ASN A 419 20.74 -2.98 -7.78
CA ASN A 419 20.62 -1.64 -7.18
C ASN A 419 21.38 -1.55 -5.85
N LEU A 420 21.28 -2.56 -4.97
CA LEU A 420 22.02 -2.59 -3.70
C LEU A 420 23.54 -2.67 -3.93
N LEU A 421 23.98 -3.46 -4.92
CA LEU A 421 25.38 -3.49 -5.33
C LEU A 421 25.86 -2.12 -5.82
N ASP A 422 25.06 -1.41 -6.61
CA ASP A 422 25.40 -0.06 -7.06
C ASP A 422 25.50 0.95 -5.92
N VAL A 423 24.56 0.91 -4.97
CA VAL A 423 24.60 1.77 -3.76
C VAL A 423 25.88 1.51 -2.96
N SER A 424 26.36 0.27 -2.91
CA SER A 424 27.63 -0.08 -2.27
C SER A 424 28.89 0.20 -3.11
N GLY A 425 28.76 0.83 -4.29
CA GLY A 425 29.86 1.12 -5.21
C GLY A 425 30.38 -0.09 -6.00
N ARG A 426 29.70 -1.24 -5.93
CA ARG A 426 30.07 -2.51 -6.58
C ARG A 426 29.47 -2.65 -7.98
N HIS A 427 29.56 -1.59 -8.80
CA HIS A 427 28.94 -1.52 -10.14
C HIS A 427 29.32 -2.67 -11.07
N ARG A 428 30.60 -3.08 -11.05
CA ARG A 428 31.06 -4.22 -11.86
C ARG A 428 30.42 -5.54 -11.44
N ASP A 429 30.10 -5.70 -10.17
CA ASP A 429 29.47 -6.91 -9.66
C ASP A 429 27.99 -6.93 -10.05
N ALA A 430 27.32 -5.77 -10.00
CA ALA A 430 25.95 -5.61 -10.49
C ALA A 430 25.84 -5.98 -11.97
N ILE A 431 26.75 -5.50 -12.82
CA ILE A 431 26.78 -5.84 -14.25
C ILE A 431 26.99 -7.35 -14.45
N ARG A 432 28.02 -7.96 -13.82
CA ARG A 432 28.29 -9.40 -13.97
C ARG A 432 27.13 -10.27 -13.51
N MET A 433 26.47 -9.88 -12.41
CA MET A 433 25.27 -10.55 -11.92
C MET A 433 24.13 -10.45 -12.93
N GLY A 434 23.84 -9.24 -13.43
CA GLY A 434 22.80 -9.02 -14.43
C GLY A 434 23.04 -9.80 -15.72
N GLU A 435 24.28 -9.84 -16.21
CA GLU A 435 24.65 -10.64 -17.40
C GLU A 435 24.39 -12.14 -17.20
N SER A 436 24.82 -12.67 -16.04
CA SER A 436 24.62 -14.09 -15.70
C SER A 436 23.14 -14.43 -15.59
N GLU A 437 22.35 -13.60 -14.91
CA GLU A 437 20.92 -13.86 -14.70
C GLU A 437 20.09 -13.65 -15.97
N LEU A 438 20.42 -12.65 -16.79
CA LEU A 438 19.74 -12.41 -18.06
C LEU A 438 19.94 -13.58 -19.03
N ALA A 439 21.12 -14.20 -19.04
CA ALA A 439 21.42 -15.37 -19.87
C ALA A 439 20.55 -16.60 -19.51
N VAL A 440 20.15 -16.71 -18.24
CA VAL A 440 19.35 -17.85 -17.75
C VAL A 440 17.85 -17.53 -17.77
N ARG A 441 17.46 -16.31 -17.41
CA ARG A 441 16.06 -15.88 -17.22
C ARG A 441 15.82 -14.49 -17.80
N PRO A 442 15.75 -14.35 -19.13
CA PRO A 442 15.61 -13.05 -19.76
C PRO A 442 14.26 -12.41 -19.42
N SER A 443 14.28 -11.12 -19.07
CA SER A 443 13.08 -10.31 -18.89
C SER A 443 13.32 -8.88 -19.39
N LEU A 444 12.25 -8.20 -19.81
CA LEU A 444 12.31 -6.83 -20.33
C LEU A 444 12.96 -5.87 -19.32
N ALA A 445 12.52 -5.93 -18.05
CA ALA A 445 13.01 -5.05 -17.00
C ALA A 445 14.51 -5.28 -16.71
N LEU A 446 14.93 -6.53 -16.52
CA LEU A 446 16.33 -6.87 -16.25
C LEU A 446 17.24 -6.41 -17.38
N ALA A 447 16.83 -6.65 -18.62
CA ALA A 447 17.58 -6.23 -19.79
C ALA A 447 17.75 -4.73 -19.88
N TYR A 448 16.67 -3.98 -19.66
CA TYR A 448 16.71 -2.53 -19.67
C TYR A 448 17.66 -2.03 -18.58
N GLY A 449 17.49 -2.50 -17.33
CA GLY A 449 18.33 -2.07 -16.21
C GLY A 449 19.81 -2.48 -16.34
N LEU A 450 20.11 -3.62 -16.98
CA LEU A 450 21.48 -4.02 -17.31
C LEU A 450 22.06 -3.15 -18.43
N ALA A 451 21.29 -2.90 -19.49
CA ALA A 451 21.73 -2.07 -20.60
C ALA A 451 22.02 -0.63 -20.16
N GLN A 452 21.22 -0.06 -19.24
CA GLN A 452 21.50 1.24 -18.64
C GLN A 452 22.88 1.27 -17.98
N ARG A 453 23.19 0.27 -17.16
CA ARG A 453 24.49 0.18 -16.47
C ARG A 453 25.66 0.00 -17.43
N LEU A 454 25.49 -0.85 -18.45
CA LEU A 454 26.51 -1.03 -19.49
C LEU A 454 26.77 0.28 -20.25
N ALA A 455 25.72 1.00 -20.64
CA ALA A 455 25.83 2.30 -21.29
C ALA A 455 26.53 3.34 -20.39
N SER A 456 26.14 3.43 -19.11
CA SER A 456 26.79 4.31 -18.13
C SER A 456 28.26 3.96 -17.87
N ALA A 457 28.63 2.68 -18.00
CA ALA A 457 30.01 2.22 -17.92
C ALA A 457 30.81 2.43 -19.23
N GLY A 458 30.19 3.01 -20.27
CA GLY A 458 30.81 3.23 -21.58
C GLY A 458 30.76 2.05 -22.54
N ASP A 459 30.11 0.93 -22.18
CA ASP A 459 29.91 -0.22 -23.07
C ASP A 459 28.59 -0.12 -23.86
N ALA A 460 28.53 0.85 -24.76
CA ALA A 460 27.40 1.02 -25.69
C ALA A 460 27.17 -0.23 -26.57
N ALA A 461 28.23 -0.98 -26.88
CA ALA A 461 28.11 -2.23 -27.63
C ALA A 461 27.41 -3.31 -26.80
N GLY A 462 27.77 -3.45 -25.52
CA GLY A 462 27.11 -4.33 -24.56
C GLY A 462 25.65 -4.00 -24.35
N ALA A 463 25.33 -2.72 -24.13
CA ALA A 463 23.95 -2.25 -24.05
C ALA A 463 23.12 -2.70 -25.26
N ARG A 464 23.63 -2.48 -26.49
CA ARG A 464 22.96 -2.93 -27.72
C ARG A 464 22.82 -4.46 -27.82
N ARG A 465 23.85 -5.22 -27.42
CA ARG A 465 23.80 -6.69 -27.40
C ARG A 465 22.72 -7.21 -26.47
N VAL A 466 22.67 -6.70 -25.24
CA VAL A 466 21.69 -7.08 -24.21
C VAL A 466 20.27 -6.77 -24.65
N LEU A 467 20.02 -5.65 -25.32
CA LEU A 467 18.68 -5.28 -25.78
C LEU A 467 18.22 -6.04 -27.03
N SER A 468 19.07 -6.86 -27.65
CA SER A 468 18.73 -7.57 -28.89
C SER A 468 17.52 -8.52 -28.75
N PHE A 469 17.37 -9.21 -27.61
CA PHE A 469 16.22 -10.11 -27.40
C PHE A 469 14.89 -9.35 -27.27
N VAL A 470 14.90 -8.06 -26.92
CA VAL A 470 13.68 -7.23 -26.78
C VAL A 470 12.91 -7.17 -28.11
N LYS A 471 13.60 -7.35 -29.24
CA LYS A 471 13.00 -7.42 -30.58
C LYS A 471 11.95 -8.51 -30.71
N SER A 472 12.11 -9.63 -30.00
CA SER A 472 11.22 -10.80 -30.08
C SER A 472 10.60 -11.21 -28.72
N ALA A 473 10.99 -10.57 -27.62
CA ALA A 473 10.49 -10.89 -26.28
C ALA A 473 8.97 -10.69 -26.18
N PRO A 474 8.17 -11.64 -25.65
CA PRO A 474 6.71 -11.50 -25.58
C PRO A 474 6.28 -10.31 -24.72
N LEU A 475 5.25 -9.58 -25.15
CA LEU A 475 4.56 -8.57 -24.32
C LEU A 475 3.35 -9.23 -23.68
N THR A 476 3.43 -9.44 -22.38
CA THR A 476 2.46 -10.27 -21.64
C THR A 476 1.46 -9.44 -20.83
N ARG A 477 1.76 -8.15 -20.63
CA ARG A 477 0.90 -7.19 -19.94
C ARG A 477 0.75 -5.93 -20.76
N ALA A 478 -0.38 -5.24 -20.54
CA ALA A 478 -0.67 -3.96 -21.18
C ALA A 478 0.49 -2.97 -20.99
N GLN A 479 1.07 -2.86 -19.80
CA GLN A 479 2.13 -1.88 -19.48
C GLN A 479 3.51 -2.20 -20.10
N ASP A 480 3.71 -3.39 -20.69
CA ASP A 480 5.04 -3.82 -21.18
C ASP A 480 5.55 -2.95 -22.34
N TRP A 481 4.65 -2.27 -23.07
CA TRP A 481 5.01 -1.39 -24.18
C TRP A 481 5.98 -0.28 -23.74
N ALA A 482 5.83 0.24 -22.52
CA ALA A 482 6.62 1.37 -22.05
C ALA A 482 8.08 0.98 -21.76
N VAL A 483 8.32 -0.24 -21.27
CA VAL A 483 9.68 -0.77 -21.08
C VAL A 483 10.38 -0.94 -22.44
N VAL A 484 9.64 -1.42 -23.45
CA VAL A 484 10.17 -1.57 -24.82
C VAL A 484 10.48 -0.20 -25.44
N ARG A 485 9.63 0.81 -25.22
CA ARG A 485 9.91 2.19 -25.65
C ARG A 485 11.18 2.72 -25.02
N ASP A 486 11.38 2.50 -23.72
CA ASP A 486 12.60 2.94 -23.05
C ASP A 486 13.84 2.18 -23.55
N CYS A 487 13.71 0.90 -23.91
CA CYS A 487 14.77 0.16 -24.60
C CYS A 487 15.09 0.79 -25.97
N ALA A 488 14.09 1.22 -26.74
CA ALA A 488 14.29 1.87 -28.04
C ALA A 488 15.02 3.21 -27.90
N ARG A 489 14.63 4.03 -26.92
CA ARG A 489 15.31 5.29 -26.59
C ARG A 489 16.76 5.06 -26.15
N LEU A 490 17.00 4.03 -25.34
CA LEU A 490 18.36 3.69 -24.91
C LEU A 490 19.22 3.21 -26.08
N LEU A 491 18.66 2.44 -27.01
CA LEU A 491 19.34 2.04 -28.25
C LEU A 491 19.69 3.26 -29.12
N GLU A 492 18.76 4.19 -29.32
CA GLU A 492 18.99 5.43 -30.06
C GLU A 492 20.17 6.22 -29.48
N GLY A 493 20.18 6.43 -28.16
CA GLY A 493 21.25 7.14 -27.46
C GLY A 493 22.61 6.41 -27.45
N ASN A 494 22.66 5.14 -27.86
CA ASN A 494 23.87 4.31 -27.85
C ASN A 494 24.26 3.79 -29.25
N GLY A 495 23.89 4.53 -30.31
CA GLY A 495 24.27 4.21 -31.70
C GLY A 495 23.58 2.97 -32.26
N GLY A 496 22.39 2.64 -31.75
CA GLY A 496 21.56 1.51 -32.18
C GLY A 496 20.28 1.93 -32.88
N ALA A 497 20.29 3.04 -33.64
CA ALA A 497 19.10 3.62 -34.28
C ALA A 497 18.31 2.58 -35.11
N ASP A 498 18.98 1.77 -35.95
CA ASP A 498 18.32 0.71 -36.73
C ASP A 498 17.56 -0.29 -35.86
N SER A 499 18.13 -0.62 -34.69
CA SER A 499 17.47 -1.52 -33.74
C SER A 499 16.32 -0.83 -33.00
N ALA A 500 16.42 0.47 -32.75
CA ALA A 500 15.33 1.26 -32.20
C ALA A 500 14.15 1.34 -33.17
N VAL A 501 14.40 1.54 -34.47
CA VAL A 501 13.37 1.51 -35.54
C VAL A 501 12.59 0.20 -35.50
N VAL A 502 13.26 -0.95 -35.36
CA VAL A 502 12.60 -2.25 -35.22
C VAL A 502 11.67 -2.30 -34.00
N LEU A 503 12.10 -1.76 -32.85
CA LEU A 503 11.27 -1.74 -31.65
C LEU A 503 10.07 -0.78 -31.79
N TYR A 504 10.25 0.39 -32.39
CA TYR A 504 9.14 1.31 -32.65
C TYR A 504 8.13 0.71 -33.63
N GLY A 505 8.58 0.09 -34.72
CA GLY A 505 7.68 -0.59 -35.66
C GLY A 505 6.85 -1.67 -34.98
N ARG A 506 7.47 -2.43 -34.06
CA ARG A 506 6.76 -3.41 -33.23
C ARG A 506 5.71 -2.76 -32.32
N LEU A 507 6.05 -1.68 -31.64
CA LEU A 507 5.12 -0.96 -30.76
C LEU A 507 3.94 -0.36 -31.54
N LEU A 508 4.20 0.24 -32.70
CA LEU A 508 3.19 0.83 -33.57
C LEU A 508 2.25 -0.20 -34.20
N GLY A 509 2.67 -1.46 -34.24
CA GLY A 509 1.84 -2.61 -34.64
C GLY A 509 0.88 -3.11 -33.55
N LEU A 510 0.94 -2.57 -32.32
CA LEU A 510 -0.02 -2.92 -31.28
C LEU A 510 -1.38 -2.25 -31.57
N HIS A 511 -2.45 -3.05 -31.57
CA HIS A 511 -3.79 -2.60 -31.94
C HIS A 511 -4.46 -1.71 -30.86
N ASP A 512 -4.13 -1.93 -29.58
CA ASP A 512 -4.86 -1.35 -28.45
C ASP A 512 -4.15 -0.16 -27.78
N LEU A 513 -3.15 0.44 -28.44
CA LEU A 513 -2.53 1.66 -27.93
C LEU A 513 -3.45 2.86 -28.18
N PRO A 514 -3.78 3.67 -27.15
CA PRO A 514 -4.60 4.85 -27.36
C PRO A 514 -3.89 5.90 -28.24
N ALA A 515 -4.66 6.81 -28.82
CA ALA A 515 -4.20 7.68 -29.91
C ALA A 515 -3.09 8.65 -29.48
N VAL A 516 -3.11 9.09 -28.22
CA VAL A 516 -2.12 10.01 -27.66
C VAL A 516 -0.75 9.31 -27.55
N GLU A 517 -0.74 8.07 -27.08
CA GLU A 517 0.43 7.20 -26.95
C GLU A 517 0.99 6.88 -28.33
N LYS A 518 0.12 6.51 -29.28
CA LYS A 518 0.52 6.22 -30.65
C LYS A 518 1.16 7.44 -31.33
N SER A 519 0.60 8.63 -31.14
CA SER A 519 1.18 9.87 -31.65
C SER A 519 2.56 10.16 -31.04
N SER A 520 2.69 9.98 -29.73
CA SER A 520 3.96 10.14 -29.02
C SER A 520 5.03 9.16 -29.51
N LEU A 521 4.66 7.89 -29.72
CA LEU A 521 5.54 6.85 -30.26
C LEU A 521 5.96 7.15 -31.70
N LEU A 522 5.04 7.60 -32.57
CA LEU A 522 5.35 7.96 -33.96
C LEU A 522 6.39 9.08 -34.04
N ALA A 523 6.28 10.11 -33.20
CA ALA A 523 7.25 11.20 -33.17
C ALA A 523 8.67 10.70 -32.83
N GLU A 524 8.80 9.79 -31.87
CA GLU A 524 10.08 9.17 -31.52
C GLU A 524 10.58 8.20 -32.60
N ALA A 525 9.66 7.45 -33.20
CA ALA A 525 9.94 6.50 -34.27
C ALA A 525 10.51 7.21 -35.51
N VAL A 526 9.93 8.35 -35.91
CA VAL A 526 10.43 9.18 -37.01
C VAL A 526 11.86 9.64 -36.74
N LYS A 527 12.13 10.17 -35.53
CA LYS A 527 13.48 10.62 -35.16
C LYS A 527 14.50 9.48 -35.23
N ALA A 528 14.13 8.30 -34.74
CA ALA A 528 14.99 7.11 -34.81
C ALA A 528 15.21 6.64 -36.26
N ALA A 529 14.18 6.70 -37.11
CA ALA A 529 14.28 6.32 -38.52
C ALA A 529 15.16 7.29 -39.32
N ASP A 530 15.01 8.60 -39.11
CA ASP A 530 15.88 9.60 -39.72
C ASP A 530 17.35 9.40 -39.28
N ALA A 531 17.60 9.10 -38.00
CA ALA A 531 18.94 8.80 -37.49
C ALA A 531 19.54 7.49 -38.02
N ALA A 532 18.69 6.53 -38.39
CA ALA A 532 19.07 5.25 -38.99
C ALA A 532 19.26 5.33 -40.53
N GLY A 533 18.84 6.42 -41.18
CA GLY A 533 18.75 6.49 -42.63
C GLY A 533 17.62 5.63 -43.23
N ALA A 534 16.64 5.24 -42.40
CA ALA A 534 15.46 4.47 -42.78
C ALA A 534 14.38 5.41 -43.36
N HIS A 535 14.65 5.98 -44.53
CA HIS A 535 13.83 7.05 -45.12
C HIS A 535 12.39 6.63 -45.42
N ASP A 536 12.18 5.39 -45.87
CA ASP A 536 10.85 4.89 -46.22
C ASP A 536 9.96 4.76 -44.98
N GLU A 537 10.49 4.20 -43.89
CA GLU A 537 9.83 4.13 -42.60
C GLU A 537 9.56 5.53 -42.02
N ALA A 538 10.54 6.43 -42.07
CA ALA A 538 10.39 7.80 -41.57
C ALA A 538 9.25 8.53 -42.28
N GLU A 539 9.19 8.47 -43.61
CA GLU A 539 8.11 9.09 -44.38
C GLU A 539 6.75 8.41 -44.15
N SER A 540 6.72 7.10 -43.96
CA SER A 540 5.48 6.41 -43.60
C SER A 540 4.95 6.87 -42.24
N TRP A 541 5.80 6.91 -41.22
CA TRP A 541 5.40 7.30 -39.87
C TRP A 541 5.09 8.80 -39.75
N LYS A 542 5.73 9.68 -40.53
CA LYS A 542 5.33 11.09 -40.64
C LYS A 542 3.89 11.22 -41.17
N ARG A 543 3.52 10.44 -42.18
CA ARG A 543 2.13 10.41 -42.70
C ARG A 543 1.16 9.86 -41.66
N ASP A 544 1.53 8.81 -40.93
CA ASP A 544 0.71 8.27 -39.83
C ASP A 544 0.48 9.32 -38.73
N LEU A 545 1.53 10.03 -38.33
CA LEU A 545 1.47 11.07 -37.30
C LEU A 545 0.55 12.22 -37.72
N ALA A 546 0.69 12.68 -38.97
CA ALA A 546 -0.15 13.73 -39.53
C ALA A 546 -1.64 13.36 -39.57
N ARG A 547 -1.97 12.06 -39.67
CA ARG A 547 -3.37 11.58 -39.61
C ARG A 547 -3.98 11.60 -38.22
N LEU A 548 -3.15 11.55 -37.17
CA LEU A 548 -3.60 11.52 -35.77
C LEU A 548 -3.69 12.90 -35.13
N GLN A 549 -3.02 13.90 -35.71
CA GLN A 549 -3.17 15.29 -35.28
C GLN A 549 -4.47 15.87 -35.87
N PRO A 550 -5.31 16.57 -35.08
CA PRO A 550 -6.49 17.22 -35.64
C PRO A 550 -6.06 18.23 -36.72
N ALA A 551 -6.80 18.28 -37.82
CA ALA A 551 -6.64 19.37 -38.79
C ALA A 551 -6.89 20.68 -38.03
N GLY A 552 -5.87 21.56 -38.04
CA GLY A 552 -5.79 22.74 -37.18
C GLY A 552 -6.91 23.76 -37.35
#